data_AF-A0A839I8K0-F1
#
_entry.id   AF-A0A839I8K0-F1
#
_cell.length_a   1.000
_cell.length_b   1.000
_cell.length_c   1.000
_cell.angle_alpha   90.00
_cell.angle_beta   90.00
_cell.angle_gamma   90.00
#
_symmetry.space_group_name_H-M   'P 1'
#
loop_
_entity.id
_entity.type
_entity.pdbx_description
1 polymer ?
#
loop_
_entity_poly.entity_id
_entity_poly.type
_entity_poly.pdbx_seq_one_letter_code
_entity_poly.pdbx_strand_id
1 'polypeptide(L)' 'QDQGWELNPVEFIAQQLHDNWHEIMPKHGDLAKPRVIEVMAVLNRMRVAEFK' A
#
# COMPACT_ATOMS: atom_id res chain seq x y z
N GLN A 1 -11.43 -14.97 -5.00
CA GLN A 1 -10.07 -14.42 -5.21
C GLN A 1 -9.37 -15.33 -6.18
N ASP A 2 -9.06 -14.85 -7.38
CA ASP A 2 -8.04 -15.51 -8.22
C ASP A 2 -6.76 -15.52 -7.39
N GLN A 3 -6.20 -16.72 -7.17
CA GLN A 3 -5.09 -16.95 -6.24
C GLN A 3 -3.91 -16.00 -6.57
N GLY A 4 -3.76 -14.94 -5.77
CA GLY A 4 -2.63 -14.00 -5.84
C GLY A 4 -2.93 -12.57 -6.31
N TRP A 5 -4.15 -12.24 -6.77
CA TRP A 5 -4.50 -10.87 -7.21
C TRP A 5 -5.42 -10.16 -6.22
N GLU A 6 -5.08 -8.92 -5.88
CA GLU A 6 -5.96 -8.03 -5.14
C GLU A 6 -6.93 -7.35 -6.12
N LEU A 7 -8.23 -7.44 -5.83
CA LEU A 7 -9.29 -6.90 -6.68
C LEU A 7 -9.57 -5.42 -6.36
N ASN A 8 -9.32 -5.00 -5.11
CA ASN A 8 -9.50 -3.62 -4.68
C ASN A 8 -8.23 -3.10 -3.96
N PRO A 9 -7.17 -2.75 -4.72
CA PRO A 9 -5.90 -2.33 -4.13
C PRO A 9 -6.04 -1.05 -3.29
N VAL A 10 -6.98 -0.16 -3.63
CA VAL A 10 -7.22 1.08 -2.90
C VAL A 10 -7.74 0.79 -1.49
N GLU A 11 -8.75 -0.08 -1.38
CA GLU A 11 -9.32 -0.47 -0.10
C GLU A 11 -8.32 -1.29 0.74
N PHE A 12 -7.61 -2.22 0.09
CA PHE A 12 -6.56 -3.00 0.73
C PHE A 12 -5.49 -2.10 1.36
N ILE A 13 -4.94 -1.14 0.60
CA ILE A 13 -3.94 -0.19 1.11
C ILE A 13 -4.53 0.69 2.21
N ALA A 14 -5.79 1.13 2.09
CA ALA A 14 -6.46 1.90 3.14
C ALA A 14 -6.55 1.12 4.47
N GLN A 15 -6.82 -0.18 4.41
CA GLN A 15 -6.84 -1.05 5.58
C GLN A 15 -5.44 -1.26 6.17
N GLN A 16 -4.42 -1.48 5.34
CA GLN A 16 -3.02 -1.63 5.82
C GLN A 16 -2.49 -0.35 6.48
N LEU A 17 -2.92 0.81 5.97
CA LEU A 17 -2.57 2.11 6.52
C LEU A 17 -3.53 2.55 7.65
N HIS A 18 -4.42 1.70 8.15
CA HIS A 18 -5.34 2.07 9.24
C HIS A 18 -4.63 2.11 10.59
N ASP A 19 -5.09 2.99 11.50
CA ASP A 19 -4.64 3.18 12.90
C ASP A 19 -3.16 2.86 13.20
N ASN A 20 -2.86 1.60 13.49
CA ASN A 20 -1.56 1.09 13.90
C ASN A 20 -0.67 0.64 12.73
N TRP A 21 -0.78 1.29 11.56
CA TRP A 21 0.03 1.00 10.36
C TRP A 21 1.54 0.88 10.61
N HIS A 22 2.06 1.54 11.64
CA HIS A 22 3.48 1.56 11.98
C HIS A 22 3.94 0.27 12.69
N GLU A 23 3.01 -0.55 13.23
CA GLU A 23 3.33 -1.83 13.87
C GLU A 23 3.79 -2.89 12.86
N ILE A 24 3.30 -2.82 11.62
CA ILE A 24 3.69 -3.71 10.52
C ILE A 24 4.91 -3.21 9.75
N MET A 25 5.46 -2.06 10.15
CA MET A 25 6.65 -1.45 9.53
C MET A 25 7.89 -1.70 10.40
N PRO A 26 9.09 -1.70 9.80
CA PRO A 26 10.32 -1.71 10.59
C PRO A 26 10.39 -0.48 11.52
N LYS A 27 10.97 -0.68 12.71
CA LYS A 27 11.07 0.37 13.75
C LYS A 27 12.14 1.42 13.39
N HIS A 28 11.86 2.24 12.40
CA HIS A 28 12.67 3.40 12.01
C HIS A 28 11.95 4.70 12.37
N GLY A 29 12.69 5.70 12.85
CA GLY A 29 12.14 6.97 13.35
C GLY A 29 11.81 8.00 12.26
N ASP A 30 12.11 7.69 11.00
CA ASP A 30 11.95 8.57 9.84
C ASP A 30 10.75 8.18 8.95
N LEU A 31 9.86 7.31 9.44
CA LEU A 31 8.66 6.90 8.73
C LEU A 31 7.45 7.77 9.11
N ALA A 32 6.78 8.30 8.09
CA ALA A 32 5.52 9.02 8.23
C ALA A 32 4.41 8.28 7.46
N LYS A 33 3.18 8.33 7.99
CA LYS A 33 2.03 7.68 7.37
C LYS A 33 1.73 8.31 6.00
N PRO A 34 1.82 7.55 4.89
CA PRO A 34 1.50 8.08 3.56
C PRO A 34 -0.02 8.15 3.35
N ARG A 35 -0.47 8.97 2.39
CA ARG A 35 -1.85 8.93 1.92
C ARG A 35 -2.02 7.79 0.91
N VAL A 36 -3.19 7.14 0.91
CA VAL A 36 -3.52 6.06 -0.04
C VAL A 36 -3.31 6.50 -1.50
N ILE A 37 -3.69 7.74 -1.84
CA ILE A 37 -3.49 8.30 -3.20
C ILE A 37 -2.01 8.42 -3.58
N GLU A 38 -1.12 8.69 -2.63
CA GLU A 38 0.32 8.80 -2.88
C GLU A 38 0.93 7.44 -3.14
N VAL A 39 0.53 6.42 -2.36
CA VAL A 39 0.94 5.03 -2.58
C VAL A 39 0.52 4.56 -3.97
N MET A 40 -0.74 4.79 -4.36
CA MET A 40 -1.22 4.43 -5.70
C MET A 40 -0.52 5.23 -6.80
N ALA A 41 -0.24 6.53 -6.60
CA ALA A 41 0.47 7.34 -7.58
C ALA A 41 1.90 6.86 -7.84
N VAL A 42 2.58 6.35 -6.81
CA VAL A 42 3.91 5.74 -6.92
C VAL A 42 3.80 4.37 -7.59
N LEU A 43 2.84 3.53 -7.17
CA LEU A 43 2.63 2.20 -7.76
C LEU A 43 2.30 2.27 -9.25
N ASN A 44 1.47 3.24 -9.67
CA ASN A 44 1.16 3.52 -11.07
C ASN A 44 2.39 3.94 -11.91
N ARG A 45 3.49 4.32 -11.27
CA ARG A 45 4.76 4.70 -11.92
C ARG A 45 5.86 3.65 -11.75
N MET A 46 5.59 2.59 -11.00
CA MET A 46 6.55 1.52 -10.75
C MET A 46 6.64 0.61 -11.98
N ARG A 47 7.83 0.57 -12.61
CA ARG A 47 8.04 -0.15 -13.89
C ARG A 47 7.83 -1.66 -13.82
N VAL A 48 7.84 -2.21 -12.62
CA VAL A 48 7.69 -3.65 -12.35
C VAL A 48 6.34 -3.97 -11.69
N ALA A 49 5.46 -2.98 -11.51
CA ALA A 49 4.12 -3.24 -10.98
C ALA A 49 3.26 -3.87 -12.07
N GLU A 50 2.59 -4.96 -11.73
CA GLU A 50 1.67 -5.66 -12.62
C GLU A 50 0.23 -5.29 -12.26
N PHE A 51 -0.54 -4.88 -13.28
CA PHE A 51 -1.96 -4.58 -13.19
C PHE A 51 -2.71 -5.39 -14.24
N LYS A 52 -3.91 -5.86 -13.91
CA LYS A 52 -4.80 -6.62 -14.80
C LYS A 52 -6.10 -5.87 -15.02
#